data_AF-A0A447UUD1-F1
#
_entry.id   AF-A0A447UUD1-F1
#
_cell.length_a   1.000
_cell.length_b   1.000
_cell.length_c   1.000
_cell.angle_alpha   90.00
_cell.angle_beta   90.00
_cell.angle_gamma   90.00
#
_symmetry.space_group_name_H-M   'P 1'
#
loop_
_entity.id
_entity.type
_entity.pdbx_description
1 polymer ?
#
loop_
_entity_poly.entity_id
_entity_poly.type
_entity_poly.pdbx_seq_one_letter_code
_entity_poly.pdbx_strand_id
1 'polypeptide(L)' 'MRRLLWLVAFALLLTGCAGEKGIIDKDGYQLDTRHQAQAAYPRIKILVIHYTADDFDTSLATLTD' A
#
# COMPACT_ATOMS: atom_id res chain seq x y z
N MET A 1 -29.63 31.67 14.23
CA MET A 1 -29.98 30.77 13.11
C MET A 1 -29.14 31.04 11.85
N ARG A 2 -29.30 32.18 11.16
CA ARG A 2 -28.63 32.44 9.86
C ARG A 2 -27.09 32.55 9.91
N ARG A 3 -26.55 33.11 11.00
CA ARG A 3 -25.09 33.17 11.25
C ARG A 3 -24.47 31.80 11.49
N LEU A 4 -25.20 30.91 12.18
CA LEU A 4 -24.75 29.54 12.43
C LEU A 4 -24.70 28.73 11.13
N LEU A 5 -25.69 28.89 10.25
CA LEU A 5 -25.70 28.28 8.91
C LEU A 5 -24.50 28.73 8.07
N TRP A 6 -24.13 30.01 8.13
CA TRP A 6 -22.94 30.53 7.44
C TRP A 6 -21.63 29.97 8.01
N LEU A 7 -21.52 29.85 9.34
CA LEU A 7 -20.35 29.25 9.97
C LEU A 7 -20.20 27.77 9.61
N VAL A 8 -21.30 27.01 9.56
CA VAL A 8 -21.30 25.61 9.13
C VAL A 8 -20.92 25.48 7.65
N ALA A 9 -21.43 26.36 6.78
CA ALA A 9 -21.04 26.39 5.37
C ALA A 9 -19.54 26.66 5.19
N PHE A 10 -18.99 27.63 5.93
CA PHE A 10 -17.55 27.91 5.94
C PHE A 10 -16.74 26.73 6.48
N ALA A 11 -17.17 26.07 7.55
CA ALA A 11 -16.49 24.90 8.09
C ALA A 11 -16.45 23.72 7.08
N LEU A 12 -17.54 23.52 6.32
CA LEU A 12 -17.59 22.49 5.28
C LEU A 12 -16.59 22.75 4.14
N LEU A 13 -16.38 24.02 3.76
CA LEU A 13 -15.40 24.43 2.74
C LEU A 13 -13.95 24.07 3.14
N LEU A 14 -13.62 24.03 4.43
CA LEU A 14 -12.26 23.69 4.90
C LEU A 14 -11.94 22.19 4.84
N THR A 15 -12.95 21.31 4.69
CA THR A 15 -12.72 19.86 4.67
C THR A 15 -12.06 19.36 3.37
N GLY A 16 -12.05 20.18 2.31
CA GLY A 16 -11.44 19.85 1.02
C GLY A 16 -9.91 19.93 0.96
N CYS A 17 -9.25 20.54 1.96
CA CYS A 17 -7.78 20.66 2.01
C CYS A 17 -7.09 19.50 2.75
N ALA A 18 -7.85 18.54 3.27
CA ALA A 18 -7.28 17.45 4.05
C ALA A 18 -6.82 16.29 3.15
N GLY A 19 -5.51 16.20 2.93
CA GLY A 19 -4.85 14.97 2.49
C GLY A 19 -4.49 14.96 1.01
N GLU A 20 -3.22 15.23 0.76
CA GLU A 20 -2.59 15.01 -0.54
C GLU A 20 -2.51 13.51 -0.85
N LYS A 21 -3.53 12.96 -1.52
CA LYS A 21 -3.58 11.54 -1.92
C LYS A 21 -2.32 11.17 -2.71
N GLY A 22 -1.72 10.03 -2.36
CA GLY A 22 -0.52 9.51 -3.02
C GLY A 22 0.81 9.96 -2.39
N ILE A 23 0.81 10.79 -1.34
CA ILE A 23 2.01 11.05 -0.52
C ILE A 23 1.98 10.12 0.69
N ILE A 24 3.07 9.38 0.89
CA ILE A 24 3.24 8.45 2.01
C ILE A 24 4.33 9.00 2.92
N ASP A 25 3.98 9.31 4.16
CA ASP A 25 4.96 9.70 5.18
C ASP A 25 5.82 8.50 5.59
N LYS A 26 7.13 8.70 5.61
CA LYS A 26 8.15 7.76 6.08
C LYS A 26 9.04 8.46 7.09
N ASP A 27 9.82 7.68 7.84
CA ASP A 27 10.74 8.26 8.79
C ASP A 27 11.84 9.04 8.06
N GLY A 28 11.88 10.36 8.29
CA GLY A 28 12.85 11.28 7.68
C GLY A 28 12.58 11.70 6.22
N TYR A 29 11.50 11.23 5.58
CA TYR A 29 11.17 11.62 4.20
C TYR A 29 9.70 11.38 3.83
N GLN A 30 9.27 11.93 2.69
CA GLN A 30 7.97 11.67 2.09
C GLN A 30 8.14 10.98 0.74
N LEU A 31 7.27 10.02 0.45
CA LEU A 31 7.29 9.26 -0.80
C LEU A 31 6.07 9.63 -1.64
N ASP A 32 6.33 10.23 -2.82
CA ASP A 32 5.30 10.54 -3.81
C ASP A 32 5.08 9.34 -4.75
N THR A 33 3.85 8.82 -4.76
CA THR A 33 3.42 7.68 -5.61
C THR A 33 2.53 8.09 -6.80
N ARG A 34 2.33 9.39 -7.03
CA ARG A 34 1.41 9.90 -8.07
C ARG A 34 1.86 9.62 -9.49
N HIS A 35 3.16 9.43 -9.68
CA HIS A 35 3.77 9.26 -11.00
C HIS A 35 4.31 7.83 -11.14
N GLN A 36 3.44 6.91 -11.56
CA GLN A 36 3.84 5.53 -11.82
C GLN A 36 4.56 5.43 -13.16
N ALA A 37 5.68 4.71 -13.17
CA ALA A 37 6.34 4.32 -14.41
C ALA A 37 5.48 3.29 -15.15
N GLN A 38 5.42 3.40 -16.47
CA GLN A 38 4.73 2.41 -17.31
C GLN A 38 5.40 1.03 -17.26
N ALA A 39 6.72 1.00 -17.03
CA ALA A 39 7.56 -0.21 -17.06
C ALA A 39 7.74 -0.84 -15.66
N ALA A 40 6.65 -1.25 -15.02
CA ALA A 40 6.69 -1.98 -13.74
C ALA A 40 6.37 -3.48 -13.97
N TYR A 41 7.38 -4.33 -13.90
CA TYR A 41 7.27 -5.77 -14.23
C TYR A 41 7.34 -6.67 -12.99
N PRO A 42 6.70 -7.86 -13.01
CA PRO A 42 6.82 -8.85 -11.95
C PRO A 42 8.27 -9.29 -11.72
N ARG A 43 8.64 -9.51 -10.45
CA ARG A 43 9.96 -10.06 -10.08
C ARG A 43 10.07 -11.55 -10.37
N ILE A 44 8.98 -12.29 -10.17
CA ILE A 44 8.90 -13.73 -10.41
C ILE A 44 8.64 -13.95 -11.90
N LYS A 45 9.51 -14.73 -12.55
CA LYS A 45 9.45 -14.99 -14.00
C LYS A 45 9.06 -16.42 -14.33
N ILE A 46 9.28 -17.34 -13.41
CA ILE A 46 9.18 -18.79 -13.64
C ILE A 46 8.62 -19.45 -12.38
N LEU A 47 7.76 -20.45 -12.58
CA LEU A 47 7.27 -21.35 -11.54
C LEU A 47 7.83 -22.76 -11.83
N VAL A 48 8.49 -23.36 -10.85
CA VAL A 48 9.02 -24.73 -10.96
C VAL A 48 8.32 -25.61 -9.93
N ILE A 49 7.86 -26.79 -10.38
CA ILE A 49 7.16 -27.76 -9.54
C ILE A 49 8.11 -28.92 -9.22
N HIS A 50 8.24 -29.24 -7.94
CA HIS A 50 9.05 -30.34 -7.44
C HIS A 50 8.20 -31.30 -6.59
N TYR A 51 8.65 -32.56 -6.49
CA TYR A 51 8.19 -33.49 -5.47
C TYR A 51 9.25 -33.54 -4.34
N THR A 52 8.83 -33.89 -3.13
CA THR A 52 9.70 -33.78 -1.94
C THR A 52 10.64 -34.96 -1.73
N ALA A 53 10.34 -36.11 -2.33
CA ALA A 53 11.07 -37.37 -2.18
C ALA A 53 11.14 -37.91 -0.74
N ASP A 54 10.31 -37.37 0.16
CA ASP A 54 10.24 -37.73 1.57
C ASP A 54 8.83 -37.51 2.14
N ASP A 55 8.59 -37.91 3.39
CA ASP A 55 7.36 -37.65 4.12
C ASP A 55 7.16 -36.16 4.45
N PHE A 56 5.94 -35.78 4.87
CA PHE A 56 5.59 -34.39 5.09
C PHE A 56 6.43 -33.69 6.16
N ASP A 57 6.64 -34.33 7.31
CA ASP A 57 7.33 -33.71 8.44
C ASP A 57 8.80 -33.49 8.11
N THR A 58 9.45 -34.49 7.50
CA THR A 58 10.85 -34.41 7.05
C THR A 58 11.04 -33.38 5.93
N SER A 59 10.09 -33.35 4.98
CA SER A 59 10.09 -32.37 3.89
C SER A 59 9.94 -30.95 4.42
N LEU A 60 8.98 -30.72 5.31
CA LEU A 60 8.72 -29.40 5.86
C LEU A 60 9.94 -28.88 6.64
N ALA A 61 10.50 -29.71 7.54
CA ALA A 61 11.70 -29.36 8.29
C ALA A 61 12.85 -28.94 7.36
N THR A 62 13.10 -29.71 6.29
CA THR A 62 14.15 -29.41 5.30
C THR A 62 13.91 -28.12 4.52
N LEU A 63 12.65 -27.73 4.28
CA LEU A 63 12.31 -26.53 3.51
C LEU A 63 12.26 -25.25 4.36
N THR A 64 12.13 -25.37 5.68
CA THR A 64 11.88 -24.22 6.57
C THR A 64 13.00 -23.88 7.55
N ASP A 65 13.93 -24.81 7.81
CA ASP A 65 15.15 -24.57 8.62
C ASP A 65 16.33 -24.13 7.72
#